data_AF-A0A1E4SW08-F1
#
_entry.id   AF-A0A1E4SW08-F1
#
_cell.length_a   1.000
_cell.length_b   1.000
_cell.length_c   1.000
_cell.angle_alpha   90.00
_cell.angle_beta   90.00
_cell.angle_gamma   90.00
#
_symmetry.space_group_name_H-M   'P 1'
#
loop_
_entity.id
_entity.type
_entity.pdbx_description
1 polymer ?
#
loop_
_entity_poly.entity_id
_entity_poly.type
_entity_poly.pdbx_seq_one_letter_code
_entity_poly.pdbx_strand_id
1 'polypeptide(L)'
;MLKRVINQGLAPVYKRQVLLSRPIALPSTRSFSPYTRLYSSKTSSKVDETQESEEFEVEDEEYTMDVTNLPSRWLRLSGEDQLDIINYLNVKQQFGWNFLTPDEKKAIYYISYGDWGPRNQQSLNLPEMIFRIMSISILFGVVGFSLINYATDKGKVNELEGGVTSELGNVEEGDVKK
;
A
#
# COMPACT_ATOMS: atom_id res chain seq x y z
N MET A 1 -55.25 20.34 34.13
CA MET A 1 -54.97 21.77 34.38
C MET A 1 -53.47 21.97 34.46
N LEU A 2 -52.94 22.87 33.61
CA LEU A 2 -51.71 23.69 33.68
C LEU A 2 -50.54 23.21 34.59
N LYS A 3 -49.28 23.18 34.13
CA LYS A 3 -48.51 24.34 33.64
C LYS A 3 -47.35 23.97 32.69
N ARG A 4 -47.19 24.78 31.64
CA ARG A 4 -45.94 25.03 30.88
C ARG A 4 -44.90 25.73 31.76
N VAL A 5 -43.60 25.42 31.59
CA VAL A 5 -42.43 26.33 31.77
C VAL A 5 -41.29 25.78 30.87
N ILE A 6 -41.01 26.35 29.69
CA ILE A 6 -39.91 27.30 29.38
C ILE A 6 -38.51 26.69 29.65
N ASN A 7 -37.83 26.09 28.68
CA ASN A 7 -36.94 26.72 27.69
C ASN A 7 -35.75 27.46 28.32
N GLN A 8 -34.57 26.83 28.36
CA GLN A 8 -33.27 27.53 28.26
C GLN A 8 -32.24 26.62 27.58
N GLY A 9 -31.88 26.99 26.36
CA GLY A 9 -30.69 26.48 25.69
C GLY A 9 -29.43 26.94 26.40
N LEU A 10 -28.51 26.02 26.65
CA LEU A 10 -27.16 26.31 27.08
C LEU A 10 -26.22 25.82 25.97
N ALA A 11 -25.69 26.78 25.23
CA ALA A 11 -24.65 26.57 24.23
C ALA A 11 -23.36 26.03 24.89
N PRO A 12 -22.59 25.15 24.22
CA PRO A 12 -21.28 24.79 24.71
C PRO A 12 -20.33 25.98 24.58
N VAL A 13 -19.78 26.41 25.71
CA VAL A 13 -18.71 27.39 25.81
C VAL A 13 -17.43 26.75 25.27
N TYR A 14 -17.09 27.04 24.03
CA TYR A 14 -15.77 26.70 23.47
C TYR A 14 -14.71 27.57 24.15
N LYS A 15 -13.97 26.98 25.10
CA LYS A 15 -12.72 27.54 25.60
C LYS A 15 -11.72 27.59 24.44
N ARG A 16 -11.57 28.79 23.87
CA ARG A 16 -10.48 29.15 22.96
C ARG A 16 -9.18 29.10 23.76
N GLN A 17 -8.49 27.96 23.73
CA GLN A 17 -7.12 27.86 24.20
C GLN A 17 -6.28 28.80 23.32
N VAL A 18 -5.94 29.96 23.87
CA VAL A 18 -4.94 30.84 23.28
C VAL A 18 -3.62 30.09 23.38
N LEU A 19 -3.25 29.42 22.29
CA LEU A 19 -1.93 28.81 22.13
C LEU A 19 -0.92 29.97 22.10
N LEU A 20 -0.36 30.25 23.27
CA LEU A 20 0.78 31.13 23.44
C LEU A 20 1.90 30.61 22.52
N SER A 21 2.16 31.37 21.47
CA SER A 21 3.29 31.20 20.58
C SER A 21 4.57 31.20 21.42
N ARG A 22 5.10 30.01 21.69
CA ARG A 22 6.45 29.89 22.23
C ARG A 22 7.42 30.40 21.17
N PRO A 23 8.30 31.38 21.46
CA PRO A 23 9.35 31.74 20.53
C PRO A 23 10.25 30.52 20.37
N ILE A 24 10.36 30.05 19.12
CA ILE A 24 11.31 29.01 18.73
C ILE A 24 12.70 29.62 18.94
N ALA A 25 13.39 29.18 19.99
CA ALA A 25 14.81 29.47 20.15
C ALA A 25 15.54 28.78 18.99
N LEU A 26 15.99 29.59 18.03
CA LEU A 26 16.81 29.12 16.91
C LEU A 26 18.12 28.55 17.48
N PRO A 27 18.52 27.32 17.10
CA PRO A 27 19.86 26.84 17.42
C PRO A 27 20.88 27.74 16.73
N SER A 28 21.76 28.33 17.54
CA SER A 28 22.96 29.05 17.11
C SER A 28 23.68 28.23 16.04
N THR A 29 23.77 28.77 14.83
CA THR A 29 24.51 28.20 13.71
C THR A 29 25.99 28.10 14.06
N ARG A 30 26.41 26.94 14.56
CA ARG A 30 27.83 26.59 14.64
C ARG A 30 28.24 26.15 13.24
N SER A 31 28.75 27.08 12.44
CA SER A 31 29.34 26.80 11.13
C SER A 31 30.57 25.92 11.31
N PHE A 32 30.39 24.61 11.30
CA PHE A 32 31.46 23.64 11.15
C PHE A 32 31.81 23.60 9.66
N SER A 33 32.82 24.36 9.26
CA SER A 33 33.44 24.23 7.93
C SER A 33 34.34 22.99 7.95
N PRO A 34 34.11 21.98 7.09
CA PRO A 34 34.92 20.75 7.08
C PRO A 34 36.19 20.84 6.22
N TYR A 35 36.54 22.01 5.68
CA TYR A 35 37.68 22.13 4.78
C TYR A 35 38.94 22.66 5.46
N THR A 36 39.59 21.79 6.24
CA THR A 36 41.06 21.84 6.39
C THR A 36 41.61 20.43 6.42
N ARG A 37 41.66 19.77 5.25
CA ARG A 37 42.52 18.60 5.06
C ARG A 37 43.80 19.07 4.37
N LEU A 38 44.84 19.24 5.18
CA LEU A 38 46.18 19.57 4.72
C LEU A 38 46.72 18.39 3.90
N TYR A 39 46.83 18.57 2.59
CA TYR A 39 47.62 17.68 1.73
C TYR A 39 49.10 18.03 1.93
N SER A 40 49.83 17.12 2.59
CA SER A 40 51.29 17.13 2.69
C SER A 40 51.86 16.36 1.51
N SER A 41 52.52 17.07 0.61
CA SER A 41 53.21 16.52 -0.56
C SER A 41 54.60 16.00 -0.18
N LYS A 42 54.84 14.70 -0.37
CA LYS A 42 56.17 14.10 -0.56
C LYS A 42 56.16 13.42 -1.92
N THR A 43 56.63 14.07 -2.98
CA THR A 43 58.01 14.03 -3.51
C THR A 43 58.50 12.63 -3.86
N SER A 44 58.64 12.43 -5.18
CA SER A 44 59.72 11.71 -5.86
C SER A 44 59.67 10.18 -5.87
N SER A 45 59.01 9.64 -6.89
CA SER A 45 59.47 8.44 -7.59
C SER A 45 59.62 8.76 -9.07
N LYS A 46 60.87 8.76 -9.50
CA LYS A 46 61.35 8.86 -10.88
C LYS A 46 60.83 7.64 -11.66
N VAL A 47 60.04 7.87 -12.69
CA VAL A 47 59.63 6.83 -13.64
C VAL A 47 60.26 7.19 -14.98
N ASP A 48 61.13 6.29 -15.44
CA ASP A 48 61.81 6.36 -16.73
C ASP A 48 60.79 6.39 -17.86
N GLU A 49 61.02 7.33 -18.76
CA GLU A 49 60.32 7.51 -20.01
C GLU A 49 60.87 6.50 -21.02
N THR A 50 60.19 5.36 -21.16
CA THR A 50 60.31 4.51 -22.35
C THR A 50 58.98 4.58 -23.07
N GLN A 51 58.98 5.41 -24.11
CA GLN A 51 57.94 5.49 -25.12
C GLN A 51 57.76 4.12 -25.80
N GLU A 52 56.62 3.49 -25.56
CA GLU A 52 55.99 2.60 -26.51
C GLU A 52 54.53 3.07 -26.59
N SER A 53 54.24 3.84 -27.63
CA SER A 53 52.90 4.33 -27.93
C SER A 53 52.07 3.16 -28.46
N GLU A 54 51.55 2.34 -27.55
CA GLU A 54 50.35 1.57 -27.82
C GLU A 54 49.16 2.54 -27.73
N GLU A 55 48.54 2.76 -28.88
CA GLU A 55 47.31 3.51 -29.06
C GLU A 55 46.20 2.75 -28.33
N PHE A 56 46.09 2.98 -27.02
CA PHE A 56 44.98 2.51 -26.21
C PHE A 56 43.77 3.33 -26.62
N GLU A 57 43.00 2.82 -27.59
CA GLU A 57 41.62 3.25 -27.82
C GLU A 57 40.88 3.06 -26.50
N VAL A 58 40.78 4.13 -25.71
CA VAL A 58 39.79 4.25 -24.66
C VAL A 58 38.47 4.28 -25.39
N GLU A 59 37.87 3.13 -25.63
CA GLU A 59 36.43 3.07 -25.82
C GLU A 59 35.85 3.68 -24.55
N ASP A 60 35.43 4.94 -24.65
CA ASP A 60 34.61 5.61 -23.66
C ASP A 60 33.27 4.86 -23.62
N GLU A 61 33.26 3.65 -23.06
CA GLU A 61 32.04 2.94 -22.72
C GLU A 61 31.33 3.81 -21.68
N GLU A 62 30.47 4.70 -22.18
CA GLU A 62 29.60 5.52 -21.36
C GLU A 62 28.86 4.56 -20.44
N TYR A 63 29.15 4.64 -19.14
CA TYR A 63 28.52 3.79 -18.15
C TYR A 63 27.02 4.09 -18.12
N THR A 64 26.25 3.31 -18.88
CA THR A 64 24.79 3.44 -18.98
C THR A 64 24.12 2.31 -18.22
N MET A 65 23.28 2.66 -17.26
CA MET A 65 22.43 1.71 -16.56
C MET A 65 21.05 1.62 -17.21
N ASP A 66 20.49 0.41 -17.29
CA ASP A 66 19.15 0.20 -17.80
C ASP A 66 18.10 0.70 -16.80
N VAL A 67 17.52 1.86 -17.12
CA VAL A 67 16.45 2.50 -16.35
C VAL A 67 15.07 2.34 -17.00
N THR A 68 14.96 1.56 -18.08
CA THR A 68 13.71 1.41 -18.81
C THR A 68 12.64 0.70 -17.96
N ASN A 69 11.42 1.23 -17.98
CA ASN A 69 10.28 0.69 -17.22
C ASN A 69 10.55 0.41 -15.73
N LEU A 70 11.35 1.25 -15.08
CA LEU A 70 11.70 1.13 -13.67
C LEU A 70 10.48 0.89 -12.73
N PRO A 71 9.32 1.56 -12.88
CA PRO A 71 8.19 1.39 -11.96
C PRO A 71 7.71 -0.05 -11.80
N SER A 72 7.70 -0.83 -12.88
CA SER A 72 7.22 -2.22 -12.86
C SER A 72 8.24 -3.21 -12.29
N ARG A 73 9.53 -2.89 -12.40
CA ARG A 73 10.64 -3.78 -12.01
C ARG A 73 11.18 -3.46 -10.61
N TRP A 74 11.01 -2.23 -10.13
CA TRP A 74 11.61 -1.73 -8.88
C TRP A 74 11.42 -2.66 -7.67
N LEU A 75 10.18 -3.13 -7.45
CA LEU A 75 9.87 -4.01 -6.32
C LEU A 75 10.45 -5.43 -6.47
N ARG A 76 10.89 -5.82 -7.67
CA ARG A 76 11.46 -7.14 -7.97
C ARG A 76 13.00 -7.14 -7.99
N LEU A 77 13.62 -5.96 -8.03
CA LEU A 77 15.08 -5.81 -8.02
C LEU A 77 15.65 -6.16 -6.65
N SER A 78 16.90 -6.65 -6.64
CA SER A 78 17.64 -6.83 -5.39
C SER A 78 17.93 -5.46 -4.75
N GLY A 79 18.17 -5.44 -3.44
CA GLY A 79 18.50 -4.20 -2.73
C GLY A 79 19.83 -3.58 -3.20
N GLU A 80 20.76 -4.41 -3.69
CA GLU A 80 22.04 -3.98 -4.26
C GLU A 80 21.83 -3.28 -5.61
N ASP A 81 21.07 -3.89 -6.52
CA ASP A 81 20.74 -3.27 -7.82
C ASP A 81 19.97 -1.96 -7.66
N GLN A 82 19.06 -1.89 -6.68
CA GLN A 82 18.33 -0.65 -6.37
C GLN A 82 19.29 0.46 -5.94
N LEU A 83 20.30 0.13 -5.13
CA LEU A 83 21.30 1.08 -4.65
C LEU A 83 22.19 1.57 -5.80
N ASP A 84 22.62 0.67 -6.69
CA ASP A 84 23.43 1.02 -7.86
C ASP A 84 22.69 1.96 -8.80
N ILE A 85 21.41 1.70 -9.07
CA ILE A 85 20.55 2.60 -9.87
C ILE A 85 20.40 3.97 -9.19
N ILE A 86 20.22 4.01 -7.86
CA ILE A 86 20.13 5.27 -7.11
C ILE A 86 21.43 6.06 -7.22
N ASN A 87 22.58 5.40 -7.07
CA ASN A 87 23.89 6.03 -7.15
C ASN A 87 24.14 6.58 -8.56
N TYR A 88 23.86 5.79 -9.60
CA TYR A 88 23.94 6.21 -10.99
C TYR A 88 23.09 7.47 -11.26
N LEU A 89 21.82 7.44 -10.85
CA LEU A 89 20.90 8.57 -11.07
C LEU A 89 21.29 9.81 -10.26
N ASN A 90 21.86 9.65 -9.06
CA ASN A 90 22.34 10.76 -8.25
C ASN A 90 23.52 11.48 -8.93
N VAL A 91 24.49 10.71 -9.44
CA VAL A 91 25.62 11.26 -10.20
C VAL A 91 25.10 12.03 -11.42
N LYS A 92 24.17 11.46 -12.21
CA LYS A 92 23.58 12.15 -13.36
C LYS A 92 22.82 13.43 -13.00
N GLN A 93 22.09 13.45 -11.88
CA GLN A 93 21.36 14.64 -11.42
C GLN A 93 22.28 15.84 -11.14
N GLN A 94 23.54 15.62 -10.78
CA GLN A 94 24.50 16.68 -10.48
C GLN A 94 24.94 17.45 -11.74
N PHE A 95 24.98 16.81 -12.91
CA PHE A 95 25.36 17.44 -14.18
C PHE A 95 24.28 18.35 -14.78
N GLY A 96 23.04 18.27 -14.27
CA GLY A 96 21.93 19.13 -14.67
C GLY A 96 20.87 18.43 -15.51
N TRP A 97 19.62 18.86 -15.35
CA TRP A 97 18.43 18.14 -15.81
C TRP A 97 18.22 18.13 -17.33
N ASN A 98 18.98 18.94 -18.08
CA ASN A 98 18.90 19.01 -19.54
C ASN A 98 19.56 17.81 -20.22
N PHE A 99 20.56 17.20 -19.58
CA PHE A 99 21.33 16.07 -20.12
C PHE A 99 20.72 14.70 -19.81
N LEU A 100 19.66 14.67 -19.00
CA LEU A 100 18.98 13.42 -18.65
C LEU A 100 18.02 13.00 -19.76
N THR A 101 18.03 11.70 -20.07
CA THR A 101 17.07 11.10 -20.98
C THR A 101 15.65 11.15 -20.38
N PRO A 102 14.58 11.13 -21.20
CA PRO A 102 13.21 11.14 -20.69
C PRO A 102 12.92 9.94 -19.76
N ASP A 103 13.53 8.80 -20.02
CA ASP A 103 13.38 7.59 -19.20
C ASP A 103 14.08 7.74 -17.84
N GLU A 104 15.28 8.34 -17.80
CA GLU A 104 15.97 8.67 -16.55
C GLU A 104 15.16 9.65 -15.70
N LYS A 105 14.57 10.68 -16.33
CA LYS A 105 13.70 11.63 -15.62
C LYS A 105 12.50 10.93 -14.99
N LYS A 106 11.87 10.01 -15.72
CA LYS A 106 10.75 9.20 -15.21
C LYS A 106 11.19 8.27 -14.08
N ALA A 107 12.35 7.64 -14.22
CA ALA A 107 12.94 6.79 -13.18
C ALA A 107 13.21 7.59 -11.89
N ILE A 108 13.81 8.77 -12.01
CA ILE A 108 14.07 9.68 -10.89
C ILE A 108 12.77 10.10 -10.20
N TYR A 109 11.76 10.46 -10.99
CA TYR A 109 10.44 10.81 -10.46
C TYR A 109 9.83 9.63 -9.69
N TYR A 110 9.95 8.41 -10.22
CA TYR A 110 9.45 7.21 -9.55
C TYR A 110 10.23 6.85 -8.28
N ILE A 111 11.56 6.99 -8.26
CA ILE A 111 12.33 6.78 -7.02
C ILE A 111 11.94 7.84 -5.99
N SER A 112 11.87 9.11 -6.38
CA SER A 112 11.57 10.20 -5.45
C SER A 112 10.12 10.19 -4.94
N TYR A 113 9.12 9.79 -5.74
CA TYR A 113 7.69 9.91 -5.42
C TYR A 113 6.83 8.67 -5.70
N GLY A 114 7.42 7.56 -6.15
CA GLY A 114 6.67 6.36 -6.49
C GLY A 114 6.10 5.60 -5.29
N ASP A 115 5.19 4.67 -5.61
CA ASP A 115 4.45 3.85 -4.67
C ASP A 115 5.30 2.68 -4.12
N TRP A 116 6.41 3.03 -3.49
CA TRP A 116 7.31 2.09 -2.85
C TRP A 116 7.60 2.51 -1.40
N GLY A 117 8.00 1.54 -0.57
CA GLY A 117 8.26 1.78 0.84
C GLY A 117 7.00 2.23 1.61
N PRO A 118 7.11 3.17 2.56
CA PRO A 118 5.99 3.63 3.39
C PRO A 118 4.85 4.30 2.62
N ARG A 119 5.11 4.71 1.37
CA ARG A 119 4.13 5.38 0.51
C ARG A 119 3.24 4.41 -0.25
N ASN A 120 3.57 3.13 -0.25
CA ASN A 120 2.73 2.13 -0.87
C ASN A 120 1.49 1.92 0.00
N GLN A 121 0.35 2.48 -0.43
CA GLN A 121 -0.95 2.37 0.24
C GLN A 121 -1.61 0.99 0.06
N GLN A 122 -0.90 -0.03 -0.47
CA GLN A 122 -1.41 -1.41 -0.56
C GLN A 122 -1.37 -2.15 0.78
N SER A 123 -1.22 -1.46 1.91
CA SER A 123 -1.59 -2.05 3.19
C SER A 123 -3.10 -2.23 3.17
N LEU A 124 -3.54 -3.48 3.03
CA LEU A 124 -4.92 -3.88 3.26
C LEU A 124 -5.42 -3.15 4.51
N ASN A 125 -6.34 -2.22 4.33
CA ASN A 125 -6.87 -1.46 5.45
C ASN A 125 -7.50 -2.47 6.41
N LEU A 126 -6.92 -2.61 7.60
CA LEU A 126 -7.41 -3.55 8.61
C LEU A 126 -8.93 -3.41 8.85
N PRO A 127 -9.51 -2.18 8.88
CA PRO A 127 -10.97 -2.01 8.95
C PRO A 127 -11.72 -2.57 7.75
N GLU A 128 -11.19 -2.42 6.53
CA GLU A 128 -11.80 -2.90 5.30
C GLU A 128 -11.79 -4.44 5.24
N MET A 129 -10.67 -5.05 5.65
CA MET A 129 -10.56 -6.50 5.76
C MET A 129 -11.57 -7.07 6.75
N ILE A 130 -11.70 -6.46 7.93
CA ILE A 130 -12.66 -6.89 8.96
C ILE A 130 -14.08 -6.76 8.42
N PHE A 131 -14.42 -5.63 7.80
CA PHE A 131 -15.75 -5.43 7.21
C PHE A 131 -16.07 -6.48 6.14
N ARG A 132 -15.10 -6.80 5.28
CA ARG A 132 -15.24 -7.82 4.23
C ARG A 132 -15.47 -9.21 4.82
N ILE A 133 -14.72 -9.58 5.84
CA ILE A 133 -14.87 -10.88 6.52
C ILE A 133 -16.25 -10.96 7.21
N MET A 134 -16.61 -9.93 7.98
CA MET A 134 -17.89 -9.88 8.71
C MET A 134 -19.10 -9.98 7.77
N SER A 135 -19.09 -9.22 6.67
CA SER A 135 -20.19 -9.23 5.70
C SER A 135 -20.29 -10.58 4.98
N ILE A 136 -19.17 -11.20 4.63
CA ILE A 136 -19.13 -12.55 4.04
C ILE A 136 -19.66 -13.59 5.05
N SER A 137 -19.21 -13.55 6.31
CA SER A 137 -19.66 -14.49 7.34
C SER A 137 -21.17 -14.42 7.60
N ILE A 138 -21.74 -13.21 7.64
CA ILE A 138 -23.19 -13.02 7.80
C ILE A 138 -23.94 -13.58 6.59
N LEU A 139 -23.49 -13.28 5.37
CA LEU A 139 -24.13 -13.77 4.14
C LEU A 139 -24.14 -15.30 4.10
N PHE A 140 -22.98 -15.94 4.33
CA PHE A 140 -22.88 -17.40 4.32
C PHE A 140 -23.64 -18.05 5.48
N GLY A 141 -23.66 -17.42 6.66
CA GLY A 141 -24.44 -17.89 7.80
C GLY A 141 -25.94 -17.95 7.50
N VAL A 142 -26.50 -16.87 6.92
CA VAL A 142 -27.93 -16.82 6.55
C VAL A 142 -28.25 -17.81 5.44
N VAL A 143 -27.42 -17.89 4.40
CA VAL A 143 -27.62 -18.83 3.29
C VAL A 143 -27.55 -20.28 3.78
N GLY A 144 -26.55 -20.64 4.58
CA GLY A 144 -26.42 -21.97 5.15
C GLY A 144 -27.60 -22.35 6.03
N PHE A 145 -28.03 -21.45 6.91
CA PHE A 145 -29.19 -21.67 7.78
C PHE A 145 -30.49 -21.83 6.97
N SER A 146 -30.67 -21.04 5.91
CA SER A 146 -31.82 -21.14 5.02
C SER A 146 -31.91 -22.51 4.34
N LEU A 147 -30.78 -23.06 3.88
CA LEU A 147 -30.76 -24.37 3.21
C LEU A 147 -31.08 -25.52 4.17
N ILE A 148 -30.55 -25.49 5.41
CA ILE A 148 -30.82 -26.51 6.43
C ILE A 148 -32.31 -26.51 6.80
N ASN A 149 -32.89 -25.33 7.00
CA ASN A 149 -34.32 -25.20 7.30
C ASN A 149 -35.18 -25.67 6.13
N TYR A 150 -34.83 -25.29 4.90
CA TYR A 150 -35.56 -25.71 3.71
C TYR A 150 -35.56 -27.25 3.53
N ALA A 151 -34.43 -27.90 3.76
CA ALA A 151 -34.34 -29.36 3.70
C ALA A 151 -35.20 -30.05 4.77
N THR A 152 -35.17 -29.52 6.00
CA THR A 152 -35.99 -30.03 7.11
C THR A 152 -37.48 -29.86 6.84
N ASP A 153 -37.88 -28.73 6.26
CA ASP A 153 -39.27 -28.41 5.98
C ASP A 153 -39.85 -29.32 4.88
N LYS A 154 -39.07 -29.58 3.82
CA LYS A 154 -39.48 -30.54 2.76
C LYS A 154 -39.71 -31.96 3.30
N GLY A 155 -38.91 -32.41 4.27
CA GLY A 155 -39.12 -33.71 4.91
C GLY A 155 -40.46 -33.80 5.64
N LYS A 156 -40.82 -32.75 6.39
CA LYS A 156 -42.09 -32.69 7.14
C LYS A 156 -43.30 -32.60 6.22
N VAL A 157 -43.22 -31.83 5.13
CA VAL A 157 -44.32 -31.74 4.16
C VAL A 157 -44.60 -33.10 3.54
N ASN A 158 -43.57 -33.86 3.15
CA ASN A 158 -43.76 -35.20 2.58
C ASN A 158 -44.38 -36.18 3.59
N GLU A 159 -44.03 -36.06 4.87
CA GLU A 159 -44.64 -36.86 5.96
C GLU A 159 -46.13 -36.52 6.13
N LEU A 160 -46.48 -35.22 6.10
CA LEU A 160 -47.86 -34.76 6.20
C LEU A 160 -48.70 -35.16 4.98
N GLU A 161 -48.17 -35.07 3.77
CA GLU A 161 -48.85 -35.49 2.55
C GLU A 161 -48.98 -37.03 2.45
N GLY A 162 -47.97 -37.77 2.91
CA GLY A 162 -48.02 -39.24 3.02
C GLY A 162 -49.04 -39.74 4.05
N GLY A 163 -49.23 -39.02 5.15
CA GLY A 163 -50.26 -39.31 6.16
C GLY A 163 -51.68 -39.05 5.66
N VAL A 164 -51.90 -37.94 4.93
CA VAL A 164 -53.23 -37.60 4.39
C VAL A 164 -53.70 -38.59 3.32
N THR A 165 -52.78 -39.10 2.50
CA THR A 165 -53.09 -40.06 1.44
C THR A 165 -53.39 -41.48 1.96
N SER A 166 -52.81 -41.87 3.10
CA SER A 166 -53.06 -43.16 3.73
C SER A 166 -54.38 -43.22 4.52
N GLU A 167 -54.92 -42.08 4.96
CA GLU A 167 -56.25 -42.02 5.56
C GLU A 167 -57.39 -42.00 4.52
N LEU A 168 -57.18 -41.34 3.36
CA LEU A 168 -58.20 -41.32 2.29
C LEU A 168 -58.33 -42.65 1.53
N GLY A 169 -57.30 -43.50 1.56
CA GLY A 169 -57.33 -44.83 0.92
C GLY A 169 -58.10 -45.91 1.70
N ASN A 170 -58.43 -45.68 2.98
CA ASN A 170 -59.12 -46.67 3.84
C ASN A 170 -60.63 -46.44 3.97
N VAL A 171 -61.20 -45.39 3.36
CA VAL A 171 -62.62 -45.05 3.51
C VAL A 171 -63.49 -45.56 2.35
N GLU A 172 -62.92 -45.90 1.18
CA GLU A 172 -63.72 -46.31 0.01
C GLU A 172 -64.00 -47.82 -0.12
N GLU A 173 -63.40 -48.70 0.69
CA GLU A 173 -63.57 -50.16 0.56
C GLU A 173 -64.54 -50.75 1.59
N GLY A 174 -65.68 -50.07 1.83
CA GLY A 174 -66.65 -50.45 2.86
C GLY A 174 -68.10 -50.67 2.40
N ASP A 175 -68.49 -50.30 1.17
CA ASP A 175 -69.93 -50.15 0.88
C ASP A 175 -70.38 -50.55 -0.53
N VAL A 176 -69.94 -51.72 -1.02
CA VAL A 176 -70.56 -52.37 -2.19
C VAL A 176 -70.87 -53.84 -1.90
N LYS A 177 -71.91 -54.05 -1.08
CA LYS A 177 -72.70 -55.29 -1.10
C LYS A 177 -74.15 -54.93 -1.43
N LYS A 178 -74.57 -55.21 -2.67
CA LYS A 178 -75.91 -55.65 -3.04
C LYS A 178 -75.87 -56.36 -4.38
#